data_AF-A0A323UAA9-F1
#
_entry.id   AF-A0A323UAA9-F1
#
_cell.length_a   1.000
_cell.length_b   1.000
_cell.length_c   1.000
_cell.angle_alpha   90.00
_cell.angle_beta   90.00
_cell.angle_gamma   90.00
#
_symmetry.space_group_name_H-M   'P 1'
#
loop_
_entity.id
_entity.type
_entity.pdbx_description
1 polymer ?
#
loop_
_entity_poly.entity_id
_entity_poly.type
_entity_poly.pdbx_seq_one_letter_code
_entity_poly.pdbx_strand_id
1 'polypeptide(L)'
;GTYQSVAFGVAADGVFAGANNLTGTGIEKTGAWGVRGAFNHNWNPYWSTSLFGSYTKLDYNGTATALICSGLGANVAGFTCNPDFAISQIGTVTRWTPVKGLTLSGEVMYTYLDQASSGVLPLTAA
;
A
#
# COMPACT_ATOMS: atom_id res chain seq x y z
N GLY A 1 -4.26 -18.86 -9.60
CA GLY A 1 -4.37 -18.13 -8.32
C GLY A 1 -4.49 -19.15 -7.23
N THR A 2 -3.68 -19.03 -6.17
CA THR A 2 -3.84 -19.84 -4.96
C THR A 2 -5.10 -19.35 -4.22
N TYR A 3 -5.99 -20.26 -3.85
CA TYR A 3 -7.17 -19.92 -3.03
C TYR A 3 -6.69 -19.39 -1.67
N GLN A 4 -7.33 -18.32 -1.16
CA GLN A 4 -7.03 -17.68 0.14
C GLN A 4 -5.64 -17.03 0.26
N SER A 5 -5.06 -16.52 -0.82
CA SER A 5 -3.84 -15.69 -0.72
C SER A 5 -4.11 -14.36 -0.02
N VAL A 6 -3.25 -13.99 0.93
CA VAL A 6 -3.25 -12.66 1.55
C VAL A 6 -2.03 -11.89 1.03
N ALA A 7 -2.24 -10.63 0.67
CA ALA A 7 -1.17 -9.70 0.34
C ALA A 7 -0.88 -8.79 1.54
N PHE A 8 0.39 -8.58 1.84
CA PHE A 8 0.85 -7.70 2.91
C PHE A 8 1.82 -6.68 2.32
N GLY A 9 1.64 -5.41 2.64
CA GLY A 9 2.57 -4.34 2.30
C GLY A 9 2.90 -3.56 3.57
N VAL A 10 4.16 -3.56 3.98
CA VAL A 10 4.62 -2.75 5.11
C VAL A 10 5.32 -1.52 4.55
N ALA A 11 4.86 -0.34 4.92
CA ALA A 11 5.52 0.92 4.60
C ALA A 11 6.40 1.34 5.78
N ALA A 12 7.71 1.27 5.61
CA ALA A 12 8.68 1.81 6.57
C ALA A 12 9.31 3.11 6.03
N ASP A 13 9.67 4.05 6.88
CA ASP A 13 10.45 5.26 6.48
C ASP A 13 11.92 4.89 6.19
N GLY A 14 12.46 3.94 6.97
CA GLY A 14 13.75 3.32 6.71
C GLY A 14 13.90 1.96 7.38
N VAL A 15 14.85 1.18 6.88
CA VAL A 15 15.14 -0.18 7.29
C VAL A 15 16.54 -0.24 7.88
N PHE A 16 16.68 -0.87 9.04
CA PHE A 16 17.97 -1.06 9.71
C PHE A 16 17.97 -2.36 10.50
N ALA A 17 19.14 -2.86 10.86
CA ALA A 17 19.31 -4.00 11.74
C ALA A 17 20.48 -3.78 12.71
N GLY A 18 20.50 -4.53 13.82
CA GLY A 18 21.52 -4.46 14.87
C GLY A 18 21.05 -3.75 16.14
N ALA A 19 21.76 -3.99 17.25
CA ALA A 19 21.34 -3.53 18.58
C ALA A 19 21.66 -2.05 18.86
N ASN A 20 22.62 -1.48 18.12
CA ASN A 20 23.07 -0.09 18.24
C ASN A 20 23.82 0.35 16.98
N ASN A 21 24.21 1.63 16.92
CA ASN A 21 24.96 2.22 15.81
C ASN A 21 26.42 1.72 15.65
N LEU A 22 26.94 0.93 16.60
CA LEU A 22 28.29 0.35 16.54
C LEU A 22 28.30 -1.05 15.91
N THR A 23 27.18 -1.76 15.98
CA THR A 23 27.05 -3.17 15.56
C THR A 23 25.92 -3.39 14.55
N GLY A 24 25.25 -2.32 14.13
CA GLY A 24 24.13 -2.34 13.19
C GLY A 24 24.44 -1.74 11.83
N THR A 25 23.47 -1.84 10.93
CA THR A 25 23.52 -1.18 9.62
C THR A 25 23.23 0.31 9.75
N GLY A 26 23.57 1.07 8.70
CA GLY A 26 22.94 2.38 8.49
C GLY A 26 21.43 2.24 8.28
N ILE A 27 20.72 3.38 8.31
CA ILE A 27 19.31 3.43 7.93
C ILE A 27 19.21 3.49 6.42
N GLU A 28 18.67 2.42 5.83
CA GLU A 28 18.36 2.34 4.41
C GLU A 28 17.01 3.01 4.17
N LYS A 29 16.99 4.08 3.37
CA LYS A 29 15.76 4.86 3.14
C LYS A 29 14.84 4.15 2.16
N THR A 30 13.55 4.20 2.45
CA THR A 30 12.50 3.75 1.52
C THR A 30 12.28 4.81 0.45
N GLY A 31 12.33 4.43 -0.82
CA GLY A 31 11.90 5.26 -1.93
C GLY A 31 10.39 5.17 -2.07
N ALA A 32 9.69 6.29 -2.17
CA ALA A 32 8.27 6.28 -2.47
C ALA A 32 7.89 7.44 -3.38
N TRP A 33 6.99 7.17 -4.31
CA TRP A 33 6.34 8.20 -5.09
C TRP A 33 4.87 7.84 -5.29
N GLY A 34 4.07 8.86 -5.58
CA GLY A 34 2.69 8.62 -5.90
C GLY A 34 2.04 9.82 -6.57
N VAL A 35 0.92 9.52 -7.21
CA VAL A 35 0.06 10.52 -7.82
C VAL A 35 -1.36 10.30 -7.31
N ARG A 36 -2.10 11.39 -7.12
CA ARG A 36 -3.52 11.34 -6.85
C ARG A 36 -4.24 12.37 -7.69
N GLY A 37 -5.43 12.02 -8.13
CA GLY A 37 -6.30 12.88 -8.92
C GLY A 37 -7.75 12.73 -8.51
N ALA A 38 -8.52 13.78 -8.74
CA ALA A 38 -9.96 13.74 -8.58
C ALA A 38 -10.62 14.65 -9.61
N PHE A 39 -11.74 14.20 -10.14
CA PHE A 39 -12.70 15.00 -10.90
C PHE A 39 -13.96 15.14 -10.05
N ASN A 40 -14.53 16.35 -10.00
CA ASN A 40 -15.79 16.60 -9.30
C ASN A 40 -16.82 17.19 -10.26
N HIS A 41 -17.97 16.54 -10.36
CA HIS A 41 -19.11 17.01 -11.08
C HIS A 41 -20.16 17.57 -10.12
N ASN A 42 -20.56 18.82 -10.34
CA ASN A 42 -21.65 19.46 -9.59
C ASN A 42 -22.93 19.35 -10.43
N TRP A 43 -23.82 18.44 -10.04
CA TRP A 43 -25.07 18.23 -10.75
C TRP A 43 -26.05 19.40 -10.55
N ASN A 44 -26.10 19.93 -9.33
CA ASN A 44 -26.88 21.09 -8.92
C ASN A 44 -26.32 21.63 -7.58
N PRO A 45 -26.87 22.73 -7.01
CA PRO A 45 -26.37 23.30 -5.74
C PRO A 45 -26.41 22.37 -4.52
N TYR A 46 -27.19 21.28 -4.58
CA TYR A 46 -27.38 20.34 -3.48
C TYR A 46 -26.68 19.00 -3.69
N TRP A 47 -26.20 18.69 -4.90
CA TRP A 47 -25.64 17.38 -5.25
C TRP A 47 -24.33 17.49 -6.02
N SER A 48 -23.31 16.76 -5.55
CA SER A 48 -22.06 16.58 -6.27
C SER A 48 -21.58 15.14 -6.23
N THR A 49 -20.78 14.74 -7.22
CA THR A 49 -20.11 13.45 -7.23
C THR A 49 -18.66 13.64 -7.65
N SER A 50 -17.74 13.02 -6.92
CA SER A 50 -16.34 13.00 -7.29
C SER A 50 -15.89 11.58 -7.61
N LEU A 51 -15.23 11.42 -8.76
CA LEU A 51 -14.42 10.26 -9.10
C LEU A 51 -12.98 10.60 -8.74
N PHE A 52 -12.35 9.75 -7.93
CA PHE A 52 -10.99 9.96 -7.48
C PHE A 52 -10.18 8.67 -7.55
N GLY A 53 -8.86 8.83 -7.57
CA GLY A 53 -7.96 7.69 -7.54
C GLY A 53 -6.54 8.10 -7.19
N SER A 54 -5.75 7.09 -6.85
CA SER A 54 -4.34 7.23 -6.53
C SER A 54 -3.55 6.02 -7.01
N TYR A 55 -2.28 6.27 -7.26
CA TYR A 55 -1.26 5.24 -7.41
C TYR A 55 -0.08 5.63 -6.55
N THR A 56 0.36 4.73 -5.68
CA THR A 56 1.53 4.91 -4.83
C THR A 56 2.43 3.70 -4.97
N LYS A 57 3.73 3.93 -5.18
CA LYS A 57 4.73 2.89 -5.26
C LYS A 57 5.78 3.10 -4.18
N LEU A 58 6.17 2.00 -3.53
CA LEU A 58 7.26 1.94 -2.59
C LEU A 58 8.35 1.02 -3.14
N ASP A 59 9.59 1.47 -3.07
CA ASP A 59 10.79 0.81 -3.56
C ASP A 59 11.83 0.74 -2.43
N TYR A 60 12.39 -0.45 -2.20
CA TYR A 60 13.44 -0.71 -1.23
C TYR A 60 14.75 -1.04 -1.96
N ASN A 61 15.87 -0.47 -1.50
CA ASN A 61 17.17 -0.79 -2.07
C ASN A 61 17.60 -2.24 -1.74
N GLY A 62 18.71 -2.70 -2.33
CA GLY A 62 19.19 -4.08 -2.13
C GLY A 62 19.46 -4.45 -0.67
N THR A 63 20.05 -3.55 0.12
CA THR A 63 20.33 -3.78 1.54
C THR A 63 19.03 -3.89 2.34
N ALA A 64 18.11 -2.94 2.16
CA ALA A 64 16.79 -2.95 2.80
C ALA A 64 16.00 -4.22 2.44
N THR A 65 16.05 -4.62 1.17
CA THR A 65 15.41 -5.86 0.69
C THR A 65 15.96 -7.08 1.41
N ALA A 66 17.29 -7.22 1.52
CA ALA A 66 17.91 -8.33 2.24
C ALA A 66 17.51 -8.36 3.73
N LEU A 67 17.45 -7.20 4.38
CA LEU A 67 17.02 -7.07 5.78
C LEU A 67 15.55 -7.46 5.97
N ILE A 68 14.64 -6.95 5.13
CA ILE A 68 13.21 -7.28 5.22
C ILE A 68 12.98 -8.77 4.96
N CYS A 69 13.58 -9.31 3.89
CA CYS A 69 13.38 -10.70 3.49
C CYS A 69 13.99 -11.70 4.49
N SER A 70 15.12 -11.35 5.12
CA SER A 70 15.68 -12.14 6.21
C SER A 70 14.80 -12.10 7.46
N GLY A 71 14.28 -10.94 7.84
CA GLY A 71 13.37 -10.77 8.97
C GLY A 71 12.03 -11.49 8.80
N LEU A 72 11.52 -11.60 7.57
CA LEU A 72 10.29 -12.35 7.25
C LEU A 72 10.49 -13.87 7.30
N GLY A 73 11.73 -14.36 7.43
CA GLY A 73 12.03 -15.79 7.35
C GLY A 73 11.76 -16.40 5.98
N ALA A 74 11.72 -15.58 4.93
CA ALA A 74 11.22 -15.92 3.60
C ALA A 74 12.22 -16.70 2.72
N ASN A 75 13.14 -17.45 3.33
CA ASN A 75 14.08 -18.33 2.63
C ASN A 75 13.44 -19.70 2.37
N VAL A 76 12.29 -19.71 1.71
CA VAL A 76 11.53 -20.93 1.39
C VAL A 76 11.73 -21.28 -0.08
N ALA A 77 12.02 -22.54 -0.36
CA ALA A 77 12.19 -23.02 -1.73
C ALA A 77 10.93 -22.74 -2.57
N GLY A 78 11.10 -22.05 -3.70
CA GLY A 78 10.00 -21.66 -4.57
C GLY A 78 9.28 -20.35 -4.18
N PHE A 79 9.79 -19.60 -3.20
CA PHE A 79 9.39 -18.23 -2.90
C PHE A 79 10.54 -17.26 -3.22
N THR A 80 10.23 -16.17 -3.90
CA THR A 80 11.14 -15.05 -4.16
C THR A 80 10.60 -13.82 -3.45
N CYS A 81 11.32 -13.40 -2.40
CA CYS A 81 10.97 -12.23 -1.63
C CYS A 81 11.36 -10.95 -2.38
N ASN A 82 10.39 -10.05 -2.53
CA ASN A 82 10.61 -8.66 -2.89
C ASN A 82 9.60 -7.78 -2.11
N PRO A 83 10.08 -6.89 -1.23
CA PRO A 83 9.21 -6.04 -0.41
C PRO A 83 8.66 -4.82 -1.16
N ASP A 84 9.04 -4.60 -2.42
CA ASP A 84 8.44 -3.55 -3.24
C ASP A 84 6.97 -3.85 -3.50
N PHE A 85 6.14 -2.81 -3.43
CA PHE A 85 4.72 -2.92 -3.74
C PHE A 85 4.16 -1.60 -4.25
N ALA A 86 3.02 -1.71 -4.91
CA ALA A 86 2.22 -0.57 -5.32
C ALA A 86 0.79 -0.70 -4.79
N ILE A 87 0.20 0.43 -4.43
CA ILE A 87 -1.21 0.54 -4.06
C ILE A 87 -1.90 1.36 -5.14
N SER A 88 -2.93 0.78 -5.73
CA SER A 88 -3.84 1.47 -6.64
C SER A 88 -5.19 1.63 -5.96
N GLN A 89 -5.73 2.84 -5.97
CA GLN A 89 -7.07 3.10 -5.45
C GLN A 89 -7.90 3.83 -6.48
N ILE A 90 -9.17 3.47 -6.54
CA ILE A 90 -10.17 4.19 -7.31
C ILE A 90 -11.47 4.21 -6.51
N GLY A 91 -12.13 5.35 -6.48
CA GLY A 91 -13.34 5.49 -5.70
C GLY A 91 -14.25 6.59 -6.22
N THR A 92 -15.49 6.50 -5.78
CA THR A 92 -16.52 7.50 -6.02
C THR A 92 -17.13 7.93 -4.72
N VAL A 93 -17.34 9.22 -4.56
CA VAL A 93 -18.07 9.78 -3.42
C VAL A 93 -19.17 10.70 -3.93
N THR A 94 -20.40 10.44 -3.48
CA THR A 94 -21.58 11.26 -3.79
C THR A 94 -21.97 12.03 -2.54
N ARG A 95 -22.21 13.33 -2.70
CA ARG A 95 -22.56 14.25 -1.62
C ARG A 95 -23.92 14.87 -1.88
N TRP A 96 -24.73 14.95 -0.83
CA TRP A 96 -26.04 15.58 -0.79
C TRP A 96 -26.11 16.59 0.35
N THR A 97 -26.37 17.85 0.01
CA THR A 97 -26.48 18.96 0.96
C THR A 97 -27.94 19.45 0.97
N PRO A 98 -28.87 18.80 1.68
CA PRO A 98 -30.31 19.15 1.64
C PRO A 98 -30.61 20.56 2.16
N VAL A 99 -29.84 20.99 3.16
CA VAL A 99 -29.95 22.32 3.78
C VAL A 99 -28.57 22.87 4.03
N LYS A 100 -28.48 24.19 4.13
CA LYS A 100 -27.22 24.87 4.43
C LYS A 100 -26.63 24.34 5.73
N GLY A 101 -25.38 23.91 5.68
CA GLY A 101 -24.64 23.42 6.85
C GLY A 101 -24.81 21.93 7.16
N LEU A 102 -25.56 21.17 6.36
CA LEU A 102 -25.65 19.71 6.48
C LEU A 102 -25.34 19.04 5.14
N THR A 103 -24.29 18.22 5.09
CA THR A 103 -23.94 17.40 3.93
C THR A 103 -23.86 15.93 4.34
N LEU A 104 -24.65 15.10 3.69
CA LEU A 104 -24.56 13.65 3.75
C LEU A 104 -23.68 13.16 2.59
N SER A 105 -22.88 12.13 2.82
CA SER A 105 -22.05 11.55 1.76
C SER A 105 -21.98 10.03 1.87
N GLY A 106 -22.00 9.38 0.71
CA GLY A 106 -21.69 7.97 0.57
C GLY A 106 -20.45 7.80 -0.30
N GLU A 107 -19.53 6.94 0.11
CA GLU A 107 -18.30 6.64 -0.61
C GLU A 107 -18.16 5.14 -0.83
N VAL A 108 -17.71 4.77 -2.02
CA VAL A 108 -17.23 3.43 -2.34
C VAL A 108 -15.82 3.58 -2.88
N MET A 109 -14.89 2.80 -2.33
CA MET A 109 -13.50 2.78 -2.75
C MET A 109 -13.05 1.34 -2.97
N TYR A 110 -12.40 1.12 -4.11
CA TYR A 110 -11.65 -0.09 -4.40
C TYR A 110 -10.16 0.19 -4.17
N THR A 111 -9.51 -0.69 -3.41
CA THR A 111 -8.07 -0.65 -3.17
C THR A 111 -7.48 -1.97 -3.64
N TYR A 112 -6.41 -1.89 -4.43
CA TYR A 112 -5.65 -3.03 -4.92
C TYR A 112 -4.19 -2.88 -4.51
N LEU A 113 -3.67 -3.90 -3.85
CA LEU A 113 -2.27 -4.02 -3.47
C LEU A 113 -1.58 -4.97 -4.46
N ASP A 114 -0.61 -4.44 -5.20
CA ASP A 114 0.24 -5.19 -6.11
C ASP A 114 1.61 -5.41 -5.46
N GLN A 115 1.97 -6.67 -5.21
CA GLN A 115 3.20 -7.05 -4.54
C GLN A 115 4.21 -7.63 -5.54
N ALA A 116 5.49 -7.32 -5.37
CA ALA A 116 6.55 -7.84 -6.24
C ALA A 116 7.06 -9.24 -5.83
N SER A 117 6.71 -9.71 -4.62
CA SER A 117 7.02 -11.07 -4.18
C SER A 117 6.30 -12.11 -5.04
N SER A 118 7.00 -13.21 -5.37
CA SER A 118 6.45 -14.29 -6.21
C SER A 118 6.66 -15.67 -5.59
N GLY A 119 5.85 -16.63 -6.03
CA GLY A 119 5.86 -17.98 -5.47
C GLY A 119 4.85 -18.17 -4.34
N VAL A 120 5.01 -19.26 -3.59
CA VAL A 120 4.10 -19.63 -2.49
C VAL A 120 4.89 -19.70 -1.19
N LEU A 121 4.55 -18.83 -0.24
CA LEU A 121 5.00 -18.96 1.13
C LEU A 121 3.92 -19.70 1.93
N PRO A 122 4.13 -20.97 2.33
CA PRO A 122 3.17 -21.66 3.19
C PRO A 122 3.21 -21.02 4.58
N LEU A 123 2.17 -20.27 4.94
CA LEU A 123 1.96 -19.90 6.34
C LEU A 123 1.58 -21.17 7.10
N THR A 124 2.50 -21.69 7.90
CA THR A 124 2.15 -22.67 8.93
C THR A 124 1.31 -21.94 9.98
N ALA A 125 0.13 -22.48 10.30
CA ALA A 125 -0.65 -21.97 11.43
C ALA A 125 0.24 -21.97 12.68
N ALA A 126 0.21 -20.86 13.43
CA ALA A 126 0.89 -20.73 14.71
C ALA A 126 0.21 -21.58 15.79
#